data_AF-A0A9W9LET5-F1
#
_entry.id   AF-A0A9W9LET5-F1
#
_cell.length_a   1.000
_cell.length_b   1.000
_cell.length_c   1.000
_cell.angle_alpha   90.00
_cell.angle_beta   90.00
_cell.angle_gamma   90.00
#
_symmetry.space_group_name_H-M   'P 1'
#
loop_
_entity.id
_entity.type
_entity.pdbx_description
1 polymer ?
#
loop_
_entity_poly.entity_id
_entity_poly.type
_entity_poly.pdbx_seq_one_letter_code
_entity_poly.pdbx_strand_id
1 'polypeptide(L)'
;MVSICSSISSPSPLSPISAVAVYYLCGLAFMSLIMFLLGFVALAPYASSALFLVWNCGYQLTVGPSAYVLVGEVSSTRLRAKRVALARNAYNLSLLVNYFVGPYILNPTKGNWKGKTGFLTGGIIIFFWIWAWFRLSETKKTGLLRS
;
A
#
# COMPACT_ATOMS: atom_id res chain seq x y z
N MET A 1 -4.46 6.95 15.64
CA MET A 1 -4.20 5.97 14.55
C MET A 1 -3.62 4.65 15.04
N VAL A 2 -2.68 4.65 15.99
CA VAL A 2 -2.09 3.41 16.54
C VAL A 2 -3.10 2.59 17.36
N SER A 3 -4.01 3.25 18.11
CA SER A 3 -4.95 2.57 19.02
C SER A 3 -5.97 1.62 18.38
N ILE A 4 -6.42 1.86 17.14
CA ILE A 4 -7.47 1.03 16.52
C ILE A 4 -6.88 -0.28 15.98
N CYS A 5 -5.62 -0.27 15.54
CA CYS A 5 -4.95 -1.46 15.05
C CYS A 5 -4.49 -2.41 16.16
N SER A 6 -4.27 -1.89 17.37
CA SER A 6 -3.98 -2.70 18.56
C SER A 6 -5.14 -3.62 18.97
N SER A 7 -6.39 -3.27 18.62
CA SER A 7 -7.58 -4.02 19.03
C SER A 7 -7.91 -5.22 18.12
N ILE A 8 -7.39 -5.26 16.90
CA ILE A 8 -7.67 -6.36 15.93
C ILE A 8 -6.73 -7.57 16.15
N SER A 9 -5.62 -7.39 16.88
CA SER A 9 -4.73 -8.49 17.27
C SER A 9 -4.72 -8.64 18.79
N SER A 10 -5.40 -9.67 19.30
CA SER A 10 -5.28 -10.18 20.67
C SER A 10 -3.81 -10.20 21.16
N PRO A 11 -3.57 -10.03 22.47
CA PRO A 11 -2.24 -9.88 23.04
C PRO A 11 -1.52 -11.24 23.07
N SER A 12 -0.94 -11.66 21.95
CA SER A 12 0.11 -12.66 21.94
C SER A 12 1.47 -11.95 21.92
N PRO A 13 2.50 -12.46 22.63
CA PRO A 13 3.83 -11.85 22.66
C PRO A 13 4.37 -11.70 21.23
N LEU A 14 4.40 -10.46 20.73
CA LEU A 14 4.66 -10.14 19.34
C LEU A 14 6.14 -10.39 19.03
N SER A 15 6.42 -11.40 18.22
CA SER A 15 7.71 -11.50 17.54
C SER A 15 7.91 -10.27 16.64
N PRO A 16 9.14 -9.76 16.45
CA PRO A 16 9.41 -8.53 15.70
C PRO A 16 8.84 -8.52 14.26
N ILE A 17 8.75 -9.70 13.64
CA ILE A 17 8.16 -9.93 12.30
C ILE A 17 6.65 -9.62 12.29
N SER A 18 5.94 -9.97 13.36
CA SER A 18 4.50 -9.75 13.46
C SER A 18 4.14 -8.27 13.66
N ALA A 19 5.02 -7.48 14.26
CA ALA A 19 4.82 -6.05 14.46
C ALA A 19 4.93 -5.27 13.13
N VAL A 20 5.99 -5.49 12.34
CA VAL A 20 6.18 -4.81 11.04
C VAL A 20 5.07 -5.11 10.04
N ALA A 21 4.56 -6.34 10.09
CA ALA A 21 3.40 -6.80 9.33
C ALA A 21 2.12 -6.02 9.66
N VAL A 22 1.86 -5.77 10.94
CA VAL A 22 0.70 -5.00 11.39
C VAL A 22 0.82 -3.54 10.94
N TYR A 23 1.99 -2.91 11.12
CA TYR A 23 2.22 -1.54 10.65
C TYR A 23 1.98 -1.37 9.14
N TYR A 24 2.40 -2.36 8.34
CA TYR A 24 2.15 -2.37 6.89
C TYR A 24 0.65 -2.44 6.57
N LEU A 25 -0.11 -3.34 7.21
CA LEU A 25 -1.56 -3.48 7.00
C LEU A 25 -2.35 -2.25 7.45
N CYS A 26 -2.00 -1.65 8.59
CA CYS A 26 -2.63 -0.42 9.08
C CYS A 26 -2.33 0.76 8.14
N GLY A 27 -1.11 0.84 7.63
CA GLY A 27 -0.71 1.83 6.63
C GLY A 27 -1.53 1.72 5.34
N LEU A 28 -1.67 0.51 4.79
CA LEU A 28 -2.49 0.26 3.60
C LEU A 28 -3.98 0.59 3.81
N ALA A 29 -4.56 0.25 4.96
CA ALA A 29 -5.95 0.60 5.27
C ALA A 29 -6.16 2.12 5.34
N PHE A 30 -5.23 2.84 5.99
CA PHE A 30 -5.24 4.30 6.05
C PHE A 30 -5.11 4.96 4.67
N MET A 31 -4.17 4.45 3.84
CA MET A 31 -3.98 4.89 2.45
C MET A 31 -5.25 4.74 1.62
N SER A 32 -5.91 3.58 1.74
CA SER A 32 -7.15 3.30 1.04
C SER A 32 -8.25 4.28 1.42
N LEU A 33 -8.41 4.54 2.72
CA LEU A 33 -9.45 5.44 3.23
C LEU A 33 -9.26 6.87 2.70
N ILE A 34 -8.02 7.37 2.66
CA ILE A 34 -7.73 8.69 2.07
C ILE A 34 -7.97 8.72 0.56
N MET A 35 -7.67 7.65 -0.17
CA MET A 35 -7.95 7.57 -1.62
C MET A 35 -9.45 7.55 -1.93
N PHE A 36 -10.26 6.91 -1.08
CA PHE A 36 -11.72 7.03 -1.16
C PHE A 36 -12.19 8.45 -0.86
N LEU A 37 -11.67 9.10 0.19
CA LEU A 37 -11.98 10.50 0.50
C LEU A 37 -11.59 11.45 -0.63
N LEU A 38 -10.44 11.23 -1.30
CA LEU A 38 -10.04 11.97 -2.50
C LEU A 38 -11.03 11.78 -3.65
N GLY A 39 -11.62 10.59 -3.79
CA GLY A 39 -12.68 10.30 -4.76
C GLY A 39 -13.96 11.10 -4.50
N PHE A 40 -14.32 11.33 -3.23
CA PHE A 40 -15.49 12.14 -2.84
C PHE A 40 -15.21 13.66 -2.88
N VAL A 41 -14.00 14.09 -2.57
CA VAL A 41 -13.61 15.52 -2.46
C VAL A 41 -13.23 16.15 -3.80
N ALA A 42 -13.22 15.38 -4.90
CA ALA A 42 -12.82 15.84 -6.24
C ALA A 42 -13.63 17.01 -6.85
N LEU A 43 -14.65 17.51 -6.15
CA LEU A 43 -15.37 18.75 -6.51
C LEU A 43 -14.68 20.04 -5.99
N ALA A 44 -13.77 19.95 -5.01
CA ALA A 44 -13.08 21.09 -4.41
C ALA A 44 -11.58 21.11 -4.78
N PRO A 45 -11.10 22.09 -5.59
CA PRO A 45 -9.73 22.08 -6.13
C PRO A 45 -8.64 22.26 -5.07
N TYR A 46 -8.90 23.03 -4.00
CA TYR A 46 -7.90 23.31 -2.96
C TYR A 46 -7.81 22.24 -1.86
N ALA A 47 -8.91 21.53 -1.59
CA ALA A 47 -8.92 20.46 -0.58
C ALA A 47 -8.25 19.17 -1.10
N SER A 48 -8.34 18.93 -2.41
CA SER A 48 -7.81 17.71 -3.05
C SER A 48 -6.28 17.64 -3.01
N SER A 49 -5.59 18.77 -3.24
CA SER A 49 -4.11 18.82 -3.19
C SER A 49 -3.57 18.64 -1.77
N ALA A 50 -4.21 19.27 -0.77
CA ALA A 50 -3.84 19.12 0.63
C ALA A 50 -3.99 17.67 1.12
N LEU A 51 -5.11 17.01 0.78
CA LEU A 51 -5.34 15.59 1.11
C LEU A 51 -4.33 14.66 0.42
N PHE A 52 -3.95 14.96 -0.82
CA PHE A 52 -2.95 14.17 -1.55
C PHE A 52 -1.55 14.30 -0.91
N LEU A 53 -1.20 15.48 -0.38
CA LEU A 53 0.06 15.67 0.36
C LEU A 53 0.07 14.88 1.67
N VAL A 54 -1.02 14.90 2.43
CA VAL A 54 -1.17 14.09 3.66
C VAL A 54 -1.03 12.59 3.35
N TRP A 55 -1.65 12.14 2.24
CA TRP A 55 -1.47 10.79 1.75
C TRP A 55 0.00 10.49 1.41
N ASN A 56 0.68 11.36 0.66
CA ASN A 56 2.08 11.14 0.28
C ASN A 56 3.02 11.05 1.50
N CYS A 57 2.85 11.95 2.48
CA CYS A 57 3.59 11.92 3.74
C CYS A 57 3.35 10.60 4.50
N GLY A 58 2.10 10.16 4.62
CA GLY A 58 1.78 8.88 5.24
C GLY A 58 2.46 7.70 4.53
N TYR A 59 2.56 7.74 3.20
CA TYR A 59 3.12 6.66 2.39
C TYR A 59 4.61 6.52 2.62
N GLN A 60 5.33 7.64 2.62
CA GLN A 60 6.77 7.69 2.82
C GLN A 60 7.18 7.24 4.24
N LEU A 61 6.33 7.50 5.25
CA LEU A 61 6.63 7.17 6.65
C LEU A 61 6.25 5.75 7.05
N THR A 62 5.21 5.17 6.43
CA THR A 62 4.69 3.86 6.84
C THR A 62 4.99 2.79 5.80
N VAL A 63 4.32 2.84 4.65
CA VAL A 63 4.33 1.79 3.63
C VAL A 63 5.73 1.64 3.00
N GLY A 64 6.41 2.76 2.73
CA GLY A 64 7.77 2.76 2.17
C GLY A 64 8.75 1.93 2.99
N PRO A 65 9.10 2.34 4.22
CA PRO A 65 10.07 1.63 5.05
C PRO A 65 9.58 0.24 5.49
N SER A 66 8.30 0.09 5.84
CA SER A 66 7.78 -1.21 6.31
C SER A 66 7.81 -2.30 5.22
N ALA A 67 7.57 -1.95 3.95
CA ALA A 67 7.67 -2.90 2.85
C ALA A 67 9.10 -3.43 2.65
N TYR A 68 10.11 -2.56 2.74
CA TYR A 68 11.51 -2.97 2.59
C TYR A 68 11.97 -3.89 3.72
N VAL A 69 11.56 -3.57 4.96
CA VAL A 69 11.86 -4.40 6.13
C VAL A 69 11.16 -5.76 6.00
N LEU A 70 9.88 -5.78 5.65
CA LEU A 70 9.11 -7.02 5.47
C LEU A 70 9.71 -7.93 4.40
N VAL A 71 10.13 -7.39 3.26
CA VAL A 71 10.81 -8.18 2.20
C VAL A 71 12.15 -8.71 2.70
N GLY A 72 12.87 -7.95 3.54
CA GLY A 72 14.10 -8.40 4.19
C GLY A 72 13.90 -9.62 5.08
N GLU A 73 12.86 -9.58 5.93
CA GLU A 73 12.52 -10.67 6.86
C GLU A 73 12.04 -11.94 6.15
N VAL A 74 11.36 -11.81 5.00
CA VAL A 74 10.79 -12.96 4.26
C VAL A 74 11.77 -13.54 3.22
N SER A 75 12.85 -12.84 2.87
CA SER A 75 13.74 -13.24 1.77
C SER A 75 14.89 -14.16 2.20
N SER A 76 14.92 -15.38 1.65
CA SER A 76 16.15 -16.21 1.65
C SER A 76 17.23 -15.57 0.76
N THR A 77 18.45 -15.39 1.30
CA THR A 77 19.56 -14.62 0.72
C THR A 77 19.97 -15.05 -0.68
N ARG A 78 19.81 -16.33 -1.04
CA ARG A 78 20.29 -16.90 -2.32
C ARG A 78 19.39 -16.61 -3.52
N LEU A 79 18.09 -16.30 -3.33
CA LEU A 79 17.14 -16.00 -4.41
C LEU A 79 16.74 -14.51 -4.50
N ARG A 80 17.24 -13.66 -3.60
CA ARG A 80 16.82 -12.25 -3.48
C ARG A 80 17.09 -11.43 -4.75
N ALA A 81 18.26 -11.60 -5.37
CA ALA A 81 18.66 -10.80 -6.54
C ALA A 81 17.74 -11.01 -7.76
N LYS A 82 17.40 -12.27 -8.10
CA LYS A 82 16.51 -12.58 -9.23
C LYS A 82 15.09 -12.06 -9.02
N ARG A 83 14.57 -12.14 -7.79
CA ARG A 83 13.23 -11.62 -7.45
C ARG A 83 13.16 -10.09 -7.48
N VAL A 84 14.19 -9.42 -6.97
CA VAL A 84 14.27 -7.94 -6.99
C VAL A 84 14.35 -7.43 -8.42
N ALA A 85 15.12 -8.09 -9.30
CA ALA A 85 15.20 -7.72 -10.72
C ALA A 85 13.83 -7.82 -11.42
N LEU A 86 13.10 -8.92 -11.18
CA LEU A 86 11.75 -9.10 -11.74
C LEU A 86 10.77 -8.05 -11.20
N ALA A 87 10.80 -7.77 -9.89
CA ALA A 87 9.97 -6.74 -9.27
C ALA A 87 10.26 -5.35 -9.84
N ARG A 88 11.53 -5.02 -10.10
CA ARG A 88 11.94 -3.74 -10.69
C ARG A 88 11.41 -3.58 -12.11
N ASN A 89 11.50 -4.63 -12.92
CA ASN A 89 10.99 -4.61 -14.30
C ASN A 89 9.45 -4.43 -14.32
N ALA A 90 8.73 -5.14 -13.45
CA ALA A 90 7.29 -4.96 -13.30
C ALA A 90 6.93 -3.53 -12.84
N TYR A 91 7.69 -2.96 -11.90
CA TYR A 91 7.50 -1.58 -11.45
C TYR A 91 7.73 -0.55 -12.55
N ASN A 92 8.79 -0.71 -13.35
CA ASN A 92 9.07 0.17 -14.49
C ASN A 92 7.99 0.08 -15.58
N LEU A 93 7.42 -1.10 -15.82
CA LEU A 93 6.31 -1.25 -16.76
C LEU A 93 5.04 -0.53 -16.26
N SER A 94 4.73 -0.65 -14.97
CA SER A 94 3.60 0.07 -14.35
C SER A 94 3.78 1.60 -14.40
N LEU A 95 5.02 2.08 -14.22
CA LEU A 95 5.38 3.49 -14.37
C LEU A 95 5.16 3.97 -15.80
N LEU A 96 5.58 3.16 -16.79
CA LEU A 96 5.38 3.46 -18.21
C LEU A 96 3.89 3.62 -18.52
N VAL A 97 3.06 2.68 -18.05
CA VAL A 97 1.60 2.77 -18.20
C VAL A 97 1.05 4.04 -17.55
N ASN A 98 1.48 4.38 -16.33
CA ASN A 98 1.07 5.62 -15.67
C ASN A 98 1.46 6.88 -16.45
N TYR A 99 2.61 6.87 -17.12
CA TYR A 99 3.08 8.02 -17.91
C TYR A 99 2.23 8.26 -19.16
N PHE A 100 1.71 7.20 -19.78
CA PHE A 100 0.78 7.32 -20.92
C PHE A 100 -0.65 7.64 -20.47
N VAL A 101 -1.11 7.00 -19.39
CA VAL A 101 -2.48 7.10 -18.90
C VAL A 101 -2.72 8.39 -18.11
N GLY A 102 -1.72 8.87 -17.37
CA GLY A 102 -1.77 10.10 -16.56
C GLY A 102 -2.25 11.34 -17.32
N PRO A 103 -1.59 11.75 -18.41
CA PRO A 103 -2.02 12.91 -19.19
C PRO A 103 -3.36 12.65 -19.91
N TYR A 104 -3.71 11.40 -20.21
CA TYR A 104 -4.99 11.05 -20.85
C TYR A 104 -6.18 11.23 -19.90
N ILE A 105 -6.01 10.86 -18.62
CA ILE A 105 -7.03 10.99 -17.57
C ILE A 105 -7.25 12.45 -17.15
N LEU A 106 -6.18 13.27 -17.16
CA LEU A 106 -6.26 14.69 -16.81
C LEU A 106 -6.81 15.58 -17.93
N ASN A 107 -6.80 15.10 -19.18
CA ASN A 107 -7.24 15.92 -20.32
C ASN A 107 -8.78 16.05 -20.34
N PRO A 108 -9.34 17.27 -20.21
CA PRO A 108 -10.79 17.48 -20.10
C PRO A 108 -11.58 17.12 -21.37
N THR A 109 -10.92 16.99 -22.52
CA THR A 109 -11.58 16.79 -23.83
C THR A 109 -11.82 15.32 -24.21
N LYS A 110 -11.12 14.35 -23.61
CA LYS A 110 -11.20 12.93 -23.99
C LYS A 110 -11.41 11.96 -22.82
N GLY A 111 -10.95 12.33 -21.62
CA GLY A 111 -10.87 11.41 -20.49
C GLY A 111 -11.78 11.72 -19.31
N ASN A 112 -12.12 12.99 -19.03
CA ASN A 112 -12.99 13.50 -17.94
C ASN A 112 -13.16 12.66 -16.64
N TRP A 113 -12.11 11.98 -16.17
CA TRP A 113 -12.20 11.09 -15.01
C TRP A 113 -11.82 11.76 -13.68
N LYS A 114 -11.49 13.06 -13.70
CA LYS A 114 -11.29 14.00 -12.57
C LYS A 114 -11.17 13.33 -11.18
N GLY A 115 -12.30 12.95 -10.57
CA GLY A 115 -12.37 12.29 -9.26
C GLY A 115 -12.55 10.77 -9.24
N LYS A 116 -13.03 10.17 -10.34
CA LYS A 116 -13.25 8.71 -10.44
C LYS A 116 -11.96 7.91 -10.38
N THR A 117 -10.84 8.52 -10.75
CA THR A 117 -9.51 7.89 -10.62
C THR A 117 -9.18 7.54 -9.17
N GLY A 118 -9.63 8.34 -8.19
CA GLY A 118 -9.47 8.06 -6.76
C GLY A 118 -10.23 6.81 -6.30
N PHE A 119 -11.44 6.57 -6.82
CA PHE A 119 -12.22 5.36 -6.54
C PHE A 119 -11.57 4.10 -7.10
N LEU A 120 -11.06 4.17 -8.34
CA LEU A 120 -10.44 3.02 -8.99
C LEU A 120 -9.12 2.65 -8.30
N THR A 121 -8.32 3.66 -7.97
CA THR A 121 -7.04 3.47 -7.27
C THR A 121 -7.28 3.00 -5.83
N GLY A 122 -8.27 3.57 -5.12
CA GLY A 122 -8.70 3.12 -3.80
C GLY A 122 -9.19 1.67 -3.78
N GLY A 123 -10.01 1.27 -4.76
CA GLY A 123 -10.49 -0.12 -4.88
C GLY A 123 -9.36 -1.12 -5.12
N ILE A 124 -8.38 -0.77 -5.95
CA ILE A 124 -7.18 -1.59 -6.18
C ILE A 124 -6.38 -1.73 -4.88
N ILE A 125 -6.24 -0.66 -4.09
CA ILE A 125 -5.53 -0.70 -2.79
C ILE A 125 -6.24 -1.62 -1.80
N ILE A 126 -7.59 -1.62 -1.75
CA ILE A 126 -8.35 -2.57 -0.91
C ILE A 126 -8.07 -4.01 -1.33
N PHE A 127 -8.06 -4.31 -2.63
CA PHE A 127 -7.76 -5.65 -3.10
C PHE A 127 -6.35 -6.09 -2.68
N PHE A 128 -5.36 -5.21 -2.81
CA PHE A 128 -4.01 -5.46 -2.31
C PHE A 128 -3.94 -5.61 -0.79
N TRP A 129 -4.77 -4.87 -0.04
CA TRP A 129 -4.86 -5.01 1.42
C TRP A 129 -5.41 -6.37 1.83
N ILE A 130 -6.49 -6.84 1.19
CA ILE A 130 -7.06 -8.19 1.40
C ILE A 130 -6.02 -9.26 1.06
N TRP A 131 -5.34 -9.11 -0.08
CA TRP A 131 -4.28 -10.03 -0.49
C TRP A 131 -3.11 -10.05 0.50
N ALA A 132 -2.68 -8.88 0.97
CA ALA A 132 -1.61 -8.75 1.95
C ALA A 132 -2.02 -9.40 3.29
N TRP A 133 -3.28 -9.26 3.70
CA TRP A 133 -3.81 -9.88 4.91
C TRP A 133 -3.73 -11.42 4.86
N PHE A 134 -4.10 -12.02 3.73
CA PHE A 134 -3.97 -13.48 3.54
C PHE A 134 -2.49 -13.92 3.54
N ARG A 135 -1.61 -13.24 2.80
CA ARG A 135 -0.17 -13.60 2.72
C ARG A 135 0.56 -13.45 4.05
N LEU A 136 0.29 -12.40 4.82
CA LEU A 136 0.93 -12.20 6.13
C LEU A 136 0.51 -13.26 7.14
N SER A 137 -0.71 -13.77 7.03
CA SER A 137 -1.19 -14.85 7.89
C SER A 137 -0.42 -16.16 7.67
N GLU A 138 0.08 -16.41 6.44
CA GLU A 138 0.92 -17.57 6.12
C GLU A 138 2.32 -17.45 6.75
N THR A 139 2.90 -16.24 6.72
CA THR A 139 4.22 -15.98 7.33
C THR A 139 4.19 -16.15 8.86
N LYS A 140 3.09 -15.74 9.51
CA LYS A 140 2.91 -15.93 10.96
C LYS A 140 2.88 -17.41 11.38
N LYS A 141 2.27 -18.28 10.57
CA LYS A 141 2.15 -19.72 10.89
C LYS A 141 3.48 -20.47 10.78
N THR A 142 4.36 -20.04 9.87
CA THR A 142 5.63 -20.73 9.58
C THR A 142 6.74 -20.43 10.61
N GLY A 143 6.63 -19.32 11.35
CA GLY A 143 7.61 -18.93 12.38
C GLY A 143 7.63 -19.78 13.66
N LEU A 144 6.71 -20.74 13.81
CA LEU A 144 6.55 -21.57 15.02
C LEU A 144 7.35 -22.88 15.02
N LEU A 145 8.09 -23.21 13.95
CA LEU A 145 8.90 -24.45 13.86
C LEU A 145 10.40 -24.23 14.10
N ARG A 146 10.80 -23.12 14.74
CA ARG A 146 12.21 -22.81 15.06
C ARG A 146 12.45 -22.48 16.54
N SER A 147 11.53 -22.83 17.44
CA SER A 147 11.76 -22.86 18.88
C SER A 147 12.05 -24.27 19.34
#